data_AF-A0A0Q4C1I7-F1
#
_entry.id   AF-A0A0Q4C1I7-F1
#
_cell.length_a   1.000
_cell.length_b   1.000
_cell.length_c   1.000
_cell.angle_alpha   90.00
_cell.angle_beta   90.00
_cell.angle_gamma   90.00
#
_symmetry.space_group_name_H-M   'P 1'
#
loop_
_entity.id
_entity.type
_entity.pdbx_description
1 polymer ?
#
loop_
_entity_poly.entity_id
_entity_poly.type
_entity_poly.pdbx_seq_one_letter_code
_entity_poly.pdbx_strand_id
1 'polypeptide(L)'
;MWTQVSRSQMAGFEKRSKCCPSDLTDEEWLFIQPFLPRLAKRGRKLARYLRDVLDALRYLARIGGGWRMLPNDFPPWQTVYWGFRRFVRRPLFRTIHDVTLVLDRECEKRKQRPTAAVVDSQSIKGPAATKRGFDAGKKVLGRKRQIAVGTDG
;
A
#
# COMPACT_ATOMS: atom_id res chain seq x y z
N MET A 1 22.28 16.73 -32.17
CA MET A 1 23.10 16.86 -30.95
C MET A 1 22.20 17.33 -29.81
N TRP A 2 22.08 16.58 -28.71
CA TRP A 2 21.18 16.91 -27.59
C TRP A 2 21.75 18.08 -26.77
N THR A 3 21.02 19.20 -26.69
CA THR A 3 21.43 20.44 -25.99
C THR A 3 21.01 20.42 -24.51
N GLN A 4 21.67 21.21 -23.66
CA GLN A 4 21.34 21.31 -22.23
C GLN A 4 19.90 21.81 -21.99
N VAL A 5 19.38 22.66 -22.88
CA VAL A 5 17.98 23.13 -22.90
C VAL A 5 17.02 21.99 -23.26
N SER A 6 17.34 21.17 -24.26
CA SER A 6 16.50 20.01 -24.59
C SER A 6 16.47 18.99 -23.46
N ARG A 7 17.58 18.81 -22.72
CA ARG A 7 17.64 17.95 -21.53
C ARG A 7 16.79 18.47 -20.37
N SER A 8 16.81 19.77 -20.10
CA SER A 8 16.00 20.36 -19.02
C SER A 8 14.51 20.35 -19.36
N GLN A 9 14.16 20.61 -20.62
CA GLN A 9 12.79 20.53 -21.11
C GLN A 9 12.26 19.08 -21.03
N MET A 10 13.03 18.10 -21.49
CA MET A 10 12.65 16.68 -21.41
C MET A 10 12.55 16.18 -19.96
N ALA A 11 13.46 16.61 -19.07
CA ALA A 11 13.33 16.34 -17.63
C ALA A 11 12.09 17.00 -17.01
N GLY A 12 11.62 18.12 -17.57
CA GLY A 12 10.35 18.77 -17.22
C GLY A 12 9.12 18.00 -17.71
N PHE A 13 9.15 17.48 -18.93
CA PHE A 13 8.08 16.62 -19.47
C PHE A 13 8.00 15.27 -18.75
N GLU A 14 9.14 14.62 -18.49
CA GLU A 14 9.21 13.42 -17.64
C GLU A 14 8.71 13.68 -16.21
N LYS A 15 8.90 14.89 -15.67
CA LYS A 15 8.37 15.26 -14.34
C LYS A 15 6.85 15.44 -14.36
N ARG A 16 6.26 15.94 -15.45
CA ARG A 16 4.80 16.11 -15.58
C ARG A 16 4.08 14.80 -15.89
N SER A 17 4.75 13.85 -16.57
CA SER A 17 4.21 12.51 -16.83
C SER A 17 4.17 11.61 -15.59
N LYS A 18 4.79 12.04 -14.47
CA LYS A 18 4.92 11.23 -13.25
C LYS A 18 3.74 11.26 -12.31
N CYS A 19 2.77 12.15 -12.50
CA CYS A 19 1.67 12.29 -11.55
C CYS A 19 0.51 11.38 -11.97
N CYS A 20 0.52 10.13 -11.52
CA CYS A 20 -0.71 9.35 -11.54
C CYS A 20 -1.69 9.95 -10.52
N PRO A 21 -3.00 10.05 -10.81
CA PRO A 21 -3.98 10.54 -9.84
C PRO A 21 -4.03 9.75 -8.53
N SER A 22 -3.45 8.55 -8.51
CA SER A 22 -3.32 7.72 -7.31
C SER A 22 -2.06 7.97 -6.48
N ASP A 23 -1.16 8.87 -6.89
CA ASP A 23 0.10 9.08 -6.19
C ASP A 23 -0.10 9.77 -4.85
N LEU A 24 0.85 9.59 -3.94
CA LEU A 24 0.86 10.26 -2.65
C LEU A 24 1.16 11.75 -2.81
N THR A 25 0.34 12.58 -2.16
CA THR A 25 0.67 14.00 -1.99
C THR A 25 1.92 14.14 -1.13
N ASP A 26 2.60 15.29 -1.21
CA ASP A 26 3.76 15.55 -0.36
C ASP A 26 3.40 15.53 1.14
N GLU A 27 2.19 15.97 1.48
CA GLU A 27 1.66 15.93 2.86
C GLU A 27 1.44 14.49 3.33
N GLU A 28 0.73 13.66 2.54
CA GLU A 28 0.53 12.24 2.85
C GLU A 28 1.87 11.51 2.98
N TRP A 29 2.84 11.84 2.11
CA TRP A 29 4.18 11.28 2.17
C TRP A 29 4.90 11.61 3.49
N LEU A 30 4.80 12.83 4.00
CA LEU A 30 5.41 13.23 5.27
C LEU A 30 4.84 12.45 6.46
N PHE A 31 3.56 12.07 6.43
CA PHE A 31 2.96 11.22 7.45
C PHE A 31 3.43 9.76 7.37
N ILE A 32 3.61 9.23 6.15
CA ILE A 32 3.95 7.81 5.95
C ILE A 32 5.46 7.55 6.10
N GLN A 33 6.30 8.48 5.64
CA GLN A 33 7.75 8.34 5.59
C GLN A 33 8.39 7.87 6.92
N PRO A 34 7.97 8.34 8.11
CA PRO A 34 8.54 7.91 9.39
C PRO A 34 8.38 6.41 9.68
N PHE A 35 7.34 5.76 9.14
CA PHE A 35 7.09 4.33 9.34
C PHE A 35 7.95 3.44 8.41
N LEU A 36 8.54 4.03 7.38
CA LEU A 36 9.29 3.29 6.38
C LEU A 36 10.66 2.82 6.90
N PRO A 37 11.16 1.67 6.39
CA PRO A 37 12.47 1.18 6.79
C PRO A 37 13.55 2.22 6.51
N ARG A 38 14.44 2.42 7.49
CA ARG A 38 15.61 3.30 7.36
C ARG A 38 16.36 3.00 6.06
N LEU A 39 16.68 4.07 5.36
CA LEU A 39 17.43 4.04 4.10
C LEU A 39 18.82 3.46 4.36
N ALA A 40 19.29 2.60 3.47
CA ALA A 40 20.67 2.14 3.54
C ALA A 40 21.63 3.34 3.40
N LYS A 41 22.64 3.43 4.26
CA LYS A 41 23.66 4.50 4.22
C LYS A 41 24.57 4.41 2.98
N ARG A 42 24.64 3.25 2.33
CA ARG A 42 25.38 2.98 1.08
C ARG A 42 24.47 2.30 0.06
N GLY A 43 24.69 2.59 -1.22
CA GLY A 43 23.90 2.07 -2.34
C GLY A 43 22.90 3.07 -2.91
N ARG A 44 21.96 2.58 -3.75
CA ARG A 44 20.93 3.41 -4.41
C ARG A 44 20.13 4.21 -3.37
N LYS A 45 20.01 5.53 -3.57
CA LYS A 45 19.22 6.42 -2.69
C LYS A 45 17.79 5.88 -2.56
N LEU A 46 17.48 5.35 -1.38
CA LEU A 46 16.30 4.52 -1.16
C LEU A 46 15.02 5.38 -0.95
N ALA A 47 15.12 6.69 -0.65
CA ALA A 47 13.95 7.49 -0.24
C ALA A 47 12.96 7.71 -1.39
N ARG A 48 13.47 8.26 -2.50
CA ARG A 48 12.71 8.43 -3.74
C ARG A 48 12.16 7.09 -4.22
N TYR A 49 12.99 6.06 -4.12
CA TYR A 49 12.62 4.70 -4.47
C TYR A 49 11.46 4.14 -3.62
N LEU A 50 11.38 4.44 -2.31
CA LEU A 50 10.29 3.97 -1.46
C LEU A 50 8.97 4.70 -1.75
N ARG A 51 9.03 6.00 -2.09
CA ARG A 51 7.85 6.75 -2.55
C ARG A 51 7.32 6.19 -3.85
N ASP A 52 8.18 6.03 -4.85
CA ASP A 52 7.81 5.48 -6.15
C ASP A 52 7.20 4.05 -6.02
N VAL A 53 7.69 3.25 -5.06
CA VAL A 53 7.11 1.92 -4.76
C VAL A 53 5.73 2.04 -4.09
N LEU A 54 5.53 2.98 -3.16
CA LEU A 54 4.24 3.18 -2.52
C LEU A 54 3.19 3.73 -3.49
N ASP A 55 3.57 4.67 -4.36
CA ASP A 55 2.73 5.21 -5.41
C ASP A 55 2.29 4.10 -6.38
N ALA A 56 3.22 3.26 -6.82
CA ALA A 56 2.92 2.08 -7.64
C ALA A 56 1.97 1.08 -6.93
N LEU A 57 2.11 0.90 -5.61
CA LEU A 57 1.21 0.04 -4.84
C LEU A 57 -0.19 0.65 -4.70
N ARG A 58 -0.29 1.97 -4.52
CA ARG A 58 -1.56 2.70 -4.45
C ARG A 58 -2.28 2.64 -5.80
N TYR A 59 -1.54 2.79 -6.90
CA TYR A 59 -2.05 2.55 -8.26
C TYR A 59 -2.62 1.14 -8.43
N LEU A 60 -1.83 0.11 -8.09
CA LEU A 60 -2.27 -1.28 -8.20
C LEU A 60 -3.50 -1.58 -7.34
N ALA A 61 -3.56 -1.02 -6.12
CA ALA A 61 -4.71 -1.17 -5.23
C ALA A 61 -5.97 -0.48 -5.79
N ARG A 62 -5.82 0.66 -6.46
CA ARG A 62 -6.93 1.42 -7.05
C ARG A 62 -7.51 0.77 -8.31
N ILE A 63 -6.64 0.25 -9.18
CA ILE A 63 -7.04 -0.33 -10.46
C ILE A 63 -7.38 -1.82 -10.34
N GLY A 64 -6.78 -2.54 -9.38
CA GLY A 64 -6.96 -3.99 -9.23
C GLY A 64 -6.30 -4.82 -10.34
N GLY A 65 -5.34 -4.25 -11.07
CA GLY A 65 -4.63 -4.89 -12.18
C GLY A 65 -3.56 -5.90 -11.73
N GLY A 66 -3.12 -6.74 -12.67
CA GLY A 66 -2.00 -7.65 -12.43
C GLY A 66 -0.65 -6.92 -12.31
N TRP A 67 0.29 -7.46 -11.55
CA TRP A 67 1.63 -6.85 -11.33
C TRP A 67 2.36 -6.48 -12.63
N ARG A 68 2.24 -7.31 -13.68
CA ARG A 68 2.89 -7.09 -14.97
C ARG A 68 2.24 -5.99 -15.82
N MET A 69 1.06 -5.52 -15.42
CA MET A 69 0.31 -4.43 -16.07
C MET A 69 0.66 -3.06 -15.50
N LEU A 70 1.65 -2.99 -14.60
CA LEU A 70 2.11 -1.73 -14.06
C LEU A 70 2.67 -0.85 -15.20
N PRO A 71 2.23 0.41 -15.33
CA PRO A 71 2.76 1.34 -16.33
C PRO A 71 4.27 1.48 -16.26
N ASN A 72 4.89 1.74 -17.42
CA ASN A 72 6.35 1.90 -17.53
C ASN A 72 6.89 3.14 -16.79
N ASP A 73 6.02 4.06 -16.39
CA ASP A 73 6.38 5.24 -15.60
C ASP A 73 6.70 4.90 -14.14
N PHE A 74 6.25 3.74 -13.65
CA PHE A 74 6.59 3.23 -12.32
C PHE A 74 7.89 2.39 -12.34
N PRO A 75 8.51 2.14 -11.17
CA PRO A 75 9.61 1.17 -11.08
C PRO A 75 9.20 -0.20 -11.62
N PRO A 76 10.13 -1.01 -12.16
CA PRO A 76 9.81 -2.33 -12.69
C PRO A 76 9.02 -3.17 -11.69
N TRP A 77 7.99 -3.90 -12.13
CA TRP A 77 7.07 -4.58 -11.22
C TRP A 77 7.76 -5.52 -10.21
N GLN A 78 8.90 -6.14 -10.58
CA GLN A 78 9.69 -7.00 -9.67
C GLN A 78 10.23 -6.21 -8.48
N THR A 79 10.62 -4.96 -8.74
CA THR A 79 11.13 -4.00 -7.78
C THR A 79 10.03 -3.57 -6.81
N VAL A 80 8.85 -3.24 -7.34
CA VAL A 80 7.66 -2.88 -6.55
C VAL A 80 7.21 -4.08 -5.71
N TYR A 81 7.16 -5.28 -6.28
CA TYR A 81 6.82 -6.50 -5.58
C TYR A 81 7.81 -6.84 -4.45
N TRP A 82 9.11 -6.66 -4.68
CA TRP A 82 10.12 -6.82 -3.64
C TRP A 82 9.91 -5.83 -2.48
N GLY A 83 9.61 -4.56 -2.80
CA GLY A 83 9.27 -3.53 -1.81
C GLY A 83 8.02 -3.90 -1.00
N PHE A 84 6.94 -4.28 -1.69
CA PHE A 84 5.71 -4.77 -1.06
C PHE A 84 5.98 -5.94 -0.09
N ARG A 85 6.73 -6.95 -0.53
CA ARG A 85 7.10 -8.09 0.32
C ARG A 85 7.88 -7.65 1.56
N ARG A 86 8.72 -6.63 1.45
CA ARG A 86 9.46 -6.05 2.57
C ARG A 86 8.52 -5.31 3.54
N PHE A 87 7.53 -4.58 3.04
CA PHE A 87 6.53 -3.87 3.84
C PHE A 87 5.59 -4.84 4.57
N VAL A 88 5.14 -5.91 3.90
CA VAL A 88 4.31 -6.94 4.54
C VAL A 88 5.05 -7.67 5.66
N ARG A 89 6.36 -7.93 5.49
CA ARG A 89 7.20 -8.54 6.54
C ARG A 89 7.47 -7.62 7.73
N ARG A 90 7.40 -6.30 7.53
CA ARG A 90 7.60 -5.29 8.57
C ARG A 90 6.27 -4.56 8.77
N PRO A 91 5.32 -5.12 9.55
CA PRO A 91 3.86 -4.95 9.47
C PRO A 91 3.35 -3.52 9.18
N LEU A 92 3.70 -2.96 8.03
CA LEU A 92 3.75 -1.51 7.81
C LEU A 92 2.34 -0.99 7.66
N PHE A 93 1.59 -1.65 6.78
CA PHE A 93 0.18 -1.35 6.55
C PHE A 93 -0.64 -1.51 7.82
N ARG A 94 -0.31 -2.48 8.68
CA ARG A 94 -0.98 -2.64 9.97
C ARG A 94 -0.64 -1.49 10.91
N THR A 95 0.63 -1.11 11.03
CA THR A 95 1.04 0.03 11.86
C THR A 95 0.40 1.33 11.40
N ILE A 96 0.40 1.62 10.10
CA ILE A 96 -0.26 2.80 9.54
C ILE A 96 -1.75 2.76 9.85
N HIS A 97 -2.42 1.63 9.58
CA HIS A 97 -3.84 1.45 9.90
C HIS A 97 -4.15 1.71 11.38
N ASP A 98 -3.38 1.09 12.29
CA ASP A 98 -3.61 1.21 13.73
C ASP A 98 -3.41 2.66 14.22
N VAL A 99 -2.42 3.38 13.68
CA VAL A 99 -2.19 4.80 14.00
C VAL A 99 -3.31 5.67 13.43
N THR A 100 -3.70 5.48 12.17
CA THR A 100 -4.80 6.22 11.55
C THR A 100 -6.10 6.03 12.32
N LEU A 101 -6.40 4.81 12.77
CA LEU A 101 -7.58 4.52 13.59
C LEU A 101 -7.55 5.29 14.91
N VAL A 102 -6.40 5.37 15.58
CA VAL A 102 -6.28 6.15 16.83
C VAL A 102 -6.50 7.64 16.56
N LEU A 103 -5.89 8.19 15.51
CA LEU A 103 -6.02 9.60 15.14
C LEU A 103 -7.45 9.97 14.76
N ASP A 104 -8.12 9.13 13.97
CA ASP A 104 -9.50 9.32 13.55
C ASP A 104 -10.45 9.39 14.77
N ARG A 105 -10.25 8.49 15.74
CA ARG A 105 -11.02 8.50 17.00
C ARG A 105 -10.76 9.73 17.86
N GLU A 106 -9.54 10.24 17.87
CA GLU A 106 -9.21 11.49 18.57
C GLU A 106 -9.89 12.69 17.91
N CYS A 107 -9.92 12.75 16.57
CA CYS A 107 -10.67 13.75 15.82
C CYS A 107 -12.17 13.72 16.15
N GLU A 108 -12.74 12.54 16.35
CA GLU A 108 -14.13 12.35 16.79
C GLU A 108 -14.34 12.55 18.31
N LYS A 109 -13.31 12.93 19.07
CA LYS A 109 -13.34 13.11 20.54
C LYS A 109 -13.74 11.83 21.30
N ARG A 110 -13.32 10.68 20.80
CA ARG A 110 -13.59 9.36 21.39
C ARG A 110 -12.34 8.80 22.07
N LYS A 111 -12.54 7.78 22.91
CA LYS A 111 -11.43 7.04 23.52
C LYS A 111 -10.66 6.27 22.43
N GLN A 112 -9.33 6.32 22.50
CA GLN A 112 -8.42 5.62 21.59
C GLN A 112 -8.72 4.11 21.50
N ARG A 113 -9.03 3.48 22.65
CA ARG A 113 -9.44 2.07 22.69
C ARG A 113 -10.95 1.96 22.49
N PRO A 114 -11.42 1.20 21.49
CA PRO A 114 -12.84 0.98 21.27
C PRO A 114 -13.45 0.12 22.38
N THR A 115 -14.69 0.42 22.76
CA THR A 115 -15.47 -0.36 23.74
C THR A 115 -16.33 -1.43 23.07
N ALA A 116 -16.60 -1.28 21.77
CA ALA A 116 -17.39 -2.19 20.95
C ALA A 116 -16.69 -2.43 19.60
N ALA A 117 -16.91 -3.60 19.00
CA ALA A 117 -16.37 -3.97 17.70
C ALA A 117 -17.40 -4.76 16.88
N VAL A 118 -17.44 -4.52 15.58
CA VAL A 118 -18.23 -5.30 14.63
C VAL A 118 -17.36 -6.44 14.12
N VAL A 119 -17.85 -7.68 14.24
CA VAL A 119 -17.12 -8.87 13.80
C VAL A 119 -17.81 -9.43 12.56
N ASP A 120 -17.07 -9.46 11.45
CA ASP A 120 -17.51 -10.14 10.24
C ASP A 120 -16.61 -11.33 9.91
N SER A 121 -17.17 -12.29 9.17
CA SER A 121 -16.46 -13.45 8.67
C SER A 121 -16.51 -13.57 7.16
N GLN A 122 -15.33 -13.59 6.55
CA GLN A 122 -15.18 -13.76 5.11
C GLN A 122 -14.60 -15.12 4.78
N SER A 123 -15.21 -15.81 3.83
CA SER A 123 -14.72 -17.09 3.32
C SER A 123 -14.01 -16.85 2.00
N ILE A 124 -12.74 -17.24 1.92
CA ILE A 124 -11.89 -17.08 0.74
C ILE A 124 -11.61 -18.46 0.16
N LYS A 125 -11.75 -18.60 -1.16
CA LYS A 125 -11.33 -19.81 -1.87
C LYS A 125 -9.85 -20.10 -1.60
N GLY A 126 -9.55 -21.29 -1.12
CA GLY A 126 -8.21 -21.67 -0.69
C GLY A 126 -7.90 -23.12 -1.01
N PRO A 127 -7.93 -23.53 -2.29
CA PRO A 127 -7.75 -24.93 -2.67
C PRO A 127 -6.34 -25.45 -2.31
N ALA A 128 -5.33 -24.59 -2.28
CA ALA A 128 -3.96 -24.96 -1.89
C ALA A 128 -3.65 -24.76 -0.39
N ALA A 129 -4.63 -24.34 0.43
CA ALA A 129 -4.38 -24.06 1.84
C ALA A 129 -4.30 -25.36 2.67
N THR A 130 -3.30 -25.47 3.55
CA THR A 130 -3.04 -26.64 4.40
C THR A 130 -4.13 -26.93 5.44
N LYS A 131 -4.86 -25.89 5.85
CA LYS A 131 -6.02 -25.98 6.75
C LYS A 131 -7.17 -25.35 5.98
N ARG A 132 -8.23 -26.08 5.66
CA ARG A 132 -9.38 -25.56 4.91
C ARG A 132 -10.64 -26.27 5.35
N GLY A 133 -11.77 -25.61 5.14
CA GLY A 133 -13.10 -26.15 5.34
C GLY A 133 -14.02 -25.78 4.18
N PHE A 134 -15.17 -26.41 4.12
CA PHE A 134 -16.23 -26.06 3.18
C PHE A 134 -17.25 -25.17 3.90
N ASP A 135 -17.43 -23.95 3.41
CA ASP A 135 -18.51 -23.07 3.84
C ASP A 135 -19.74 -23.38 2.97
N ALA A 136 -20.71 -24.10 3.53
CA ALA A 136 -21.93 -24.48 2.83
C ALA A 136 -22.81 -23.28 2.43
N GLY A 137 -22.84 -22.24 3.27
CA GLY A 137 -23.63 -21.04 3.00
C GLY A 137 -23.11 -20.26 1.80
N LYS A 138 -21.78 -20.18 1.64
CA LYS A 138 -21.14 -19.52 0.50
C LYS A 138 -20.77 -20.48 -0.64
N LYS A 139 -20.95 -21.79 -0.44
CA LYS A 139 -20.48 -22.87 -1.32
C LYS A 139 -19.00 -22.71 -1.70
N VAL A 140 -18.16 -22.34 -0.74
CA VAL A 140 -16.73 -22.08 -0.94
C VAL A 140 -15.90 -23.11 -0.20
N LEU A 141 -15.04 -23.83 -0.93
CA LEU A 141 -13.95 -24.60 -0.34
C LEU A 141 -12.74 -23.68 -0.09
N GLY A 142 -12.40 -23.46 1.18
CA GLY A 142 -11.28 -22.57 1.50
C GLY A 142 -11.11 -22.26 2.97
N ARG A 143 -10.67 -21.04 3.27
CA ARG A 143 -10.44 -20.57 4.64
C ARG A 143 -11.43 -19.48 5.00
N LYS A 144 -12.01 -19.61 6.19
CA LYS A 144 -12.77 -18.54 6.83
C LYS A 144 -11.80 -17.66 7.61
N ARG A 145 -11.79 -16.36 7.32
CA ARG A 145 -11.12 -15.33 8.10
C ARG A 145 -12.17 -14.54 8.87
N GLN A 146 -11.85 -14.20 10.11
CA GLN A 146 -12.65 -13.32 10.95
C GLN A 146 -11.89 -11.99 11.07
N ILE A 147 -12.60 -10.88 10.93
CA ILE A 147 -12.05 -9.54 11.10
C ILE A 147 -12.98 -8.82 12.07
N ALA A 148 -12.38 -8.16 13.07
CA ALA A 148 -13.08 -7.25 13.96
C ALA A 148 -12.69 -5.83 13.58
N VAL A 149 -13.68 -4.97 13.37
CA VAL A 149 -13.51 -3.55 13.06
C VAL A 149 -14.20 -2.69 14.11
N GLY A 150 -13.83 -1.40 14.18
CA GLY A 150 -14.54 -0.44 15.03
C GLY A 150 -16.00 -0.29 14.60
N THR A 151 -16.81 0.35 15.44
CA THR A 151 -18.22 0.64 15.11
C THR A 151 -18.39 1.62 13.95
N ASP A 152 -17.31 2.29 13.55
CA ASP A 152 -17.32 3.44 12.65
C ASP A 152 -16.83 3.07 11.24
N GLY A 153 -16.46 1.80 11.03
CA GLY A 153 -15.86 1.28 9.79
C GLY A 153 -14.38 1.04 9.92
#